data_AF-B0DNP4-F1
#
_entry.id   AF-B0DNP4-F1
#
_cell.length_a   1.000
_cell.length_b   1.000
_cell.length_c   1.000
_cell.angle_alpha   90.00
_cell.angle_beta   90.00
_cell.angle_gamma   90.00
#
_symmetry.space_group_name_H-M   'P 1'
#
loop_
_entity.id
_entity.type
_entity.pdbx_description
1 polymer ?
#
loop_
_entity_poly.entity_id
_entity_poly.type
_entity_poly.pdbx_seq_one_letter_code
_entity_poly.pdbx_strand_id
1 'polypeptide(L)'
;MRVSALAAPRAAVTVTPPVRAFSGSARRLGSGASDIPLSQKLQEELQYEKEARTNEASSPEFLRNFLEQGVWSIEDIPGHDEVALTRKFGDENIRIIFSIADIQADTEFEPENEDAGDEADESPNPSNPVRAALTITKTSGPGALSVDMVCQDSHFLIENISFYEDAKLSQELTAEADWKRRGLYIGPAFETLDVGVQDEFDKYLQERGINENVAAFIPDYAAHKEQQEYVKWLNKVKRFVDL
;
A
#
# COMPACT_ATOMS: atom_id res chain seq x y z
N MET A 1 -66.79 32.11 79.51
CA MET A 1 -66.44 31.83 78.10
C MET A 1 -65.18 30.99 78.06
N ARG A 2 -65.28 29.74 77.58
CA ARG A 2 -64.14 28.82 77.41
C ARG A 2 -63.51 29.08 76.04
N VAL A 3 -62.18 29.23 75.98
CA VAL A 3 -61.45 29.31 74.72
C VAL A 3 -60.53 28.10 74.62
N SER A 4 -60.84 27.21 73.68
CA SER A 4 -60.03 26.04 73.32
C SER A 4 -58.86 26.47 72.43
N ALA A 5 -57.65 26.03 72.74
CA ALA A 5 -56.49 26.16 71.87
C ALA A 5 -56.23 24.82 71.15
N LEU A 6 -56.19 24.83 69.83
CA LEU A 6 -55.79 23.68 68.99
C LEU A 6 -54.26 23.54 69.00
N ALA A 7 -53.77 22.30 69.16
CA ALA A 7 -52.36 21.95 69.00
C ALA A 7 -52.07 21.59 67.53
N ALA A 8 -50.97 22.11 66.97
CA ALA A 8 -50.48 21.79 65.62
C ALA A 8 -49.57 20.54 65.64
N PRO A 9 -49.52 19.73 64.56
CA PRO A 9 -48.71 18.52 64.53
C PRO A 9 -47.24 18.85 64.23
N ARG A 10 -46.31 18.19 64.94
CA ARG A 10 -44.87 18.22 64.65
C ARG A 10 -44.55 17.26 63.49
N ALA A 11 -43.93 17.78 62.44
CA ALA A 11 -43.38 16.96 61.35
C ALA A 11 -42.12 16.21 61.83
N ALA A 12 -42.05 14.92 61.55
CA ALA A 12 -40.86 14.10 61.80
C ALA A 12 -39.90 14.20 60.61
N VAL A 13 -38.63 14.53 60.89
CA VAL A 13 -37.55 14.54 59.90
C VAL A 13 -36.92 13.15 59.87
N THR A 14 -37.02 12.46 58.74
CA THR A 14 -36.30 11.21 58.47
C THR A 14 -34.92 11.53 57.89
N VAL A 15 -33.87 11.10 58.59
CA VAL A 15 -32.47 11.21 58.12
C VAL A 15 -32.10 9.93 57.40
N THR A 16 -31.81 10.01 56.10
CA THR A 16 -31.25 8.90 55.33
C THR A 16 -29.73 8.80 55.55
N PRO A 17 -29.17 7.59 55.77
CA PRO A 17 -27.73 7.44 55.96
C PRO A 17 -26.96 7.63 54.63
N PRO A 18 -25.72 8.15 54.67
CA PRO A 18 -24.92 8.32 53.46
C PRO A 18 -24.42 6.96 52.96
N VAL A 19 -24.72 6.66 51.69
CA VAL A 19 -24.17 5.50 50.98
C VAL A 19 -22.78 5.87 50.48
N ARG A 20 -21.74 5.12 50.86
CA ARG A 20 -20.38 5.34 50.34
C ARG A 20 -20.33 4.91 48.88
N ALA A 21 -19.98 5.84 47.99
CA ALA A 21 -19.69 5.53 46.60
C ALA A 21 -18.33 4.83 46.51
N PHE A 22 -18.32 3.57 46.07
CA PHE A 22 -17.09 2.89 45.70
C PHE A 22 -16.66 3.37 44.32
N SER A 23 -15.49 4.01 44.24
CA SER A 23 -14.86 4.36 42.97
C SER A 23 -14.17 3.12 42.42
N GLY A 24 -14.81 2.43 41.47
CA GLY A 24 -14.19 1.35 40.70
C GLY A 24 -13.27 1.95 39.65
N SER A 25 -11.96 1.77 39.81
CA SER A 25 -11.01 2.03 38.73
C SER A 25 -11.20 0.94 37.68
N ALA A 26 -11.46 1.33 36.42
CA ALA A 26 -11.42 0.38 35.32
C ALA A 26 -10.02 -0.26 35.28
N ARG A 27 -9.95 -1.59 35.47
CA ARG A 27 -8.70 -2.32 35.27
C ARG A 27 -8.40 -2.26 33.77
N ARG A 28 -7.34 -1.53 33.39
CA ARG A 28 -6.69 -1.76 32.10
C ARG A 28 -6.03 -3.14 32.21
N LEU A 29 -6.65 -4.14 31.62
CA LEU A 29 -6.13 -5.50 31.54
C LEU A 29 -5.11 -5.54 30.40
N GLY A 30 -3.96 -4.89 30.57
CA GLY A 30 -2.80 -5.15 29.71
C GLY A 30 -2.40 -6.62 29.88
N SER A 31 -2.19 -7.31 28.78
CA SER A 31 -2.20 -8.78 28.70
C SER A 31 -0.81 -9.41 28.62
N GLY A 32 0.20 -8.81 29.25
CA GLY A 32 1.53 -9.44 29.34
C GLY A 32 2.61 -8.48 29.81
N ALA A 33 3.73 -9.02 30.32
CA ALA A 33 4.92 -8.22 30.62
C ALA A 33 5.60 -7.66 29.35
N SER A 34 5.29 -8.23 28.18
CA SER A 34 5.80 -7.86 26.87
C SER A 34 5.13 -6.63 26.24
N ASP A 35 3.92 -6.27 26.67
CA ASP A 35 3.10 -5.27 25.97
C ASP A 35 3.71 -3.87 26.09
N ILE A 36 4.21 -3.53 27.29
CA ILE A 36 4.86 -2.24 27.58
C ILE A 36 6.13 -2.05 26.73
N PRO A 37 7.14 -2.96 26.76
CA PRO A 37 8.35 -2.77 25.98
C PRO A 37 8.08 -2.77 24.47
N LEU A 38 7.14 -3.59 23.98
CA LEU A 38 6.76 -3.58 22.57
C LEU A 38 6.10 -2.25 22.17
N SER A 39 5.16 -1.74 22.97
CA SER A 39 4.52 -0.44 22.72
C SER A 39 5.51 0.72 22.73
N GLN A 40 6.50 0.70 23.64
CA GLN A 40 7.58 1.68 23.68
C GLN A 40 8.42 1.64 22.40
N LYS A 41 8.83 0.45 21.95
CA LYS A 41 9.58 0.30 20.70
C LYS A 41 8.80 0.80 19.49
N LEU A 42 7.53 0.40 19.36
CA LEU A 42 6.66 0.90 18.28
C LEU A 42 6.46 2.43 18.34
N GLN A 43 6.51 3.03 19.53
CA GLN A 43 6.44 4.49 19.69
C GLN A 43 7.73 5.19 19.26
N GLU A 44 8.89 4.59 19.55
CA GLU A 44 10.21 5.06 19.12
C GLU A 44 10.29 5.06 17.59
N GLU A 45 9.95 3.93 16.94
CA GLU A 45 9.91 3.82 15.48
C GLU A 45 8.96 4.84 14.84
N LEU A 46 7.73 4.96 15.37
CA LEU A 46 6.77 5.96 14.87
C LEU A 46 7.25 7.41 15.02
N GLN A 47 8.10 7.69 16.01
CA GLN A 47 8.64 9.03 16.21
C GLN A 47 9.75 9.30 15.19
N TYR A 48 10.66 8.34 15.01
CA TYR A 48 11.72 8.39 14.01
C TYR A 48 11.15 8.66 12.60
N GLU A 49 10.12 7.91 12.22
CA GLU A 49 9.48 8.04 10.90
C GLU A 49 8.78 9.38 10.67
N LYS A 50 8.25 9.99 11.74
CA LYS A 50 7.65 11.33 11.64
C LYS A 50 8.70 12.41 11.51
N GLU A 51 9.81 12.26 12.22
CA GLU A 51 10.92 13.21 12.16
C GLU A 51 11.54 13.20 10.76
N ALA A 52 11.75 12.02 10.17
CA ALA A 52 12.17 11.85 8.79
C ALA A 52 11.21 12.54 7.80
N ARG A 53 9.91 12.24 7.89
CA ARG A 53 8.88 12.85 7.01
C ARG A 53 8.76 14.36 7.16
N THR A 54 9.00 14.92 8.35
CA THR A 54 8.90 16.38 8.57
C THR A 54 9.96 17.16 7.79
N ASN A 55 11.08 16.51 7.47
CA ASN A 55 12.16 17.10 6.69
C ASN A 55 11.94 16.97 5.17
N GLU A 56 10.92 16.24 4.73
CA GLU A 56 10.57 16.05 3.33
C GLU A 56 9.35 16.89 2.92
N ALA A 57 9.29 17.28 1.64
CA ALA A 57 8.14 18.00 1.12
C ALA A 57 6.86 17.14 1.21
N SER A 58 5.72 17.76 1.51
CA SER A 58 4.39 17.10 1.64
C SER A 58 3.93 16.28 0.41
N SER A 59 4.62 16.40 -0.72
CA SER A 59 4.53 15.45 -1.83
C SER A 59 5.91 15.38 -2.48
N PRO A 60 6.37 14.20 -2.90
CA PRO A 60 7.64 14.08 -3.61
C PRO A 60 7.60 14.78 -4.98
N GLU A 61 8.74 15.29 -5.45
CA GLU A 61 8.82 15.94 -6.77
C GLU A 61 8.53 14.96 -7.92
N PHE A 62 9.02 13.72 -7.85
CA PHE A 62 8.78 12.70 -8.88
C PHE A 62 7.27 12.48 -9.12
N LEU A 63 6.48 12.42 -8.05
CA LEU A 63 5.04 12.21 -8.11
C LEU A 63 4.32 13.42 -8.73
N ARG A 64 4.75 14.64 -8.39
CA ARG A 64 4.19 15.85 -9.00
C ARG A 64 4.49 15.88 -10.50
N ASN A 65 5.75 15.67 -10.87
CA ASN A 65 6.19 15.69 -12.27
C ASN A 65 5.45 14.64 -13.10
N PHE A 66 5.22 13.44 -12.55
CA PHE A 66 4.47 12.39 -13.23
C PHE A 66 3.00 12.75 -13.43
N LEU A 67 2.33 13.28 -12.40
CA LEU A 67 0.92 13.68 -12.49
C LEU A 67 0.70 14.90 -13.40
N GLU A 68 1.64 15.84 -13.45
CA GLU A 68 1.58 17.03 -14.30
C GLU A 68 1.58 16.71 -15.80
N GLN A 69 2.11 15.53 -16.19
CA GLN A 69 2.02 15.06 -17.58
C GLN A 69 0.56 14.84 -18.01
N GLY A 70 -0.34 14.54 -17.06
CA GLY A 70 -1.77 14.33 -17.34
C GLY A 70 -2.07 13.11 -18.23
N VAL A 71 -1.11 12.19 -18.34
CA VAL A 71 -1.17 11.01 -19.23
C VAL A 71 -1.73 9.78 -18.50
N TRP A 72 -1.33 9.58 -17.25
CA TRP A 72 -1.68 8.44 -16.42
C TRP A 72 -2.48 8.87 -15.19
N SER A 73 -3.45 8.05 -14.81
CA SER A 73 -4.15 8.13 -13.53
C SER A 73 -3.62 7.06 -12.58
N ILE A 74 -3.49 7.40 -11.30
CA ILE A 74 -3.03 6.47 -10.26
C ILE A 74 -4.24 6.05 -9.42
N GLU A 75 -4.46 4.75 -9.32
CA GLU A 75 -5.46 4.12 -8.47
C GLU A 75 -4.73 3.41 -7.31
N ASP A 76 -4.78 4.02 -6.13
CA ASP A 76 -4.12 3.56 -4.92
C ASP A 76 -5.12 3.52 -3.75
N ILE A 77 -5.26 2.34 -3.13
CA ILE A 77 -6.14 2.12 -1.98
C ILE A 77 -5.29 1.92 -0.72
N PRO A 78 -5.45 2.78 0.32
CA PRO A 78 -4.75 2.61 1.59
C PRO A 78 -5.00 1.23 2.23
N GLY A 79 -3.94 0.59 2.69
CA GLY A 79 -3.96 -0.75 3.29
C GLY A 79 -4.02 -1.92 2.30
N HIS A 80 -3.98 -1.64 0.99
CA HIS A 80 -3.75 -2.65 -0.05
C HIS A 80 -2.37 -2.47 -0.64
N ASP A 81 -1.73 -3.58 -1.04
CA ASP A 81 -0.38 -3.55 -1.61
C ASP A 81 -0.40 -3.23 -3.11
N GLU A 82 -1.52 -3.50 -3.78
CA GLU A 82 -1.69 -3.28 -5.22
C GLU A 82 -1.88 -1.78 -5.55
N VAL A 83 -1.19 -1.33 -6.60
CA VAL A 83 -1.37 -0.03 -7.24
C VAL A 83 -1.66 -0.26 -8.72
N ALA A 84 -2.58 0.55 -9.28
CA ALA A 84 -2.84 0.53 -10.71
C ALA A 84 -2.60 1.89 -11.36
N LEU A 85 -1.92 1.88 -12.52
CA LEU A 85 -1.81 3.02 -13.42
C LEU A 85 -2.77 2.81 -14.59
N THR A 86 -3.67 3.77 -14.83
CA THR A 86 -4.67 3.67 -15.89
C THR A 86 -4.57 4.81 -16.88
N ARG A 87 -4.75 4.49 -18.16
CA ARG A 87 -4.74 5.44 -19.27
C ARG A 87 -5.65 4.96 -20.40
N LYS A 88 -6.10 5.90 -21.24
CA LYS A 88 -6.71 5.61 -22.55
C LYS A 88 -5.77 5.96 -23.71
N PHE A 89 -5.82 5.16 -24.76
CA PHE A 89 -5.12 5.40 -26.02
C PHE A 89 -6.04 4.99 -27.19
N GLY A 90 -6.62 5.96 -27.90
CA GLY A 90 -7.61 5.66 -28.94
C GLY A 90 -8.83 4.91 -28.38
N ASP A 91 -9.09 3.70 -28.91
CA ASP A 91 -10.16 2.79 -28.46
C ASP A 91 -9.70 1.79 -27.40
N GLU A 92 -8.46 1.91 -26.92
CA GLU A 92 -7.81 1.05 -25.94
C GLU A 92 -7.89 1.62 -24.52
N ASN A 93 -8.13 0.75 -23.53
CA ASN A 93 -7.91 1.01 -22.11
C ASN A 93 -6.66 0.24 -21.67
N ILE A 94 -5.72 0.96 -21.07
CA ILE A 94 -4.41 0.46 -20.65
C ILE A 94 -4.38 0.51 -19.13
N ARG A 95 -4.09 -0.61 -18.48
CA ARG A 95 -3.96 -0.73 -17.03
C ARG A 95 -2.67 -1.47 -16.68
N ILE A 96 -1.76 -0.81 -15.99
CA ILE A 96 -0.56 -1.43 -15.40
C ILE A 96 -0.85 -1.66 -13.92
N ILE A 97 -0.55 -2.85 -13.42
CA ILE A 97 -0.68 -3.20 -12.00
C ILE A 97 0.70 -3.59 -11.48
N PHE A 98 1.06 -3.10 -10.31
CA PHE A 98 2.24 -3.56 -9.57
C PHE A 98 1.91 -3.64 -8.08
N SER A 99 2.72 -4.39 -7.34
CA SER A 99 2.55 -4.60 -5.90
C SER A 99 3.76 -4.07 -5.15
N ILE A 100 3.54 -3.42 -4.01
CA ILE A 100 4.62 -3.03 -3.10
C ILE A 100 5.20 -4.21 -2.32
N ALA A 101 4.49 -5.35 -2.25
CA ALA A 101 4.96 -6.55 -1.54
C ALA A 101 6.18 -7.19 -2.22
N ASP A 102 6.38 -6.90 -3.52
CA ASP A 102 7.48 -7.43 -4.32
C ASP A 102 8.74 -6.57 -4.25
N ILE A 103 8.66 -5.37 -3.63
CA ILE A 103 9.86 -4.59 -3.33
C ILE A 103 10.60 -5.37 -2.25
N GLN A 104 11.68 -6.03 -2.64
CA GLN A 104 12.67 -6.45 -1.65
C GLN A 104 13.12 -5.16 -0.99
N ALA A 105 12.67 -4.89 0.23
CA ALA A 105 13.26 -3.81 0.98
C ALA A 105 14.73 -4.19 1.11
N ASP A 106 15.63 -3.36 0.58
CA ASP A 106 17.06 -3.39 0.88
C ASP A 106 17.30 -3.03 2.36
N THR A 107 16.46 -3.52 3.27
CA THR A 107 16.86 -3.76 4.63
C THR A 107 17.74 -5.01 4.62
N GLU A 108 18.91 -4.84 4.00
CA GLU A 108 20.13 -5.43 4.51
C GLU A 108 20.08 -5.22 6.03
N PHE A 109 19.70 -6.27 6.75
CA PHE A 109 20.18 -6.48 8.10
C PHE A 109 21.70 -6.56 7.97
N GLU A 110 22.36 -5.41 7.88
CA GLU A 110 23.75 -5.25 8.27
C GLU A 110 23.72 -5.39 9.80
N PRO A 111 24.07 -6.56 10.39
CA PRO A 111 24.38 -6.56 11.81
C PRO A 111 25.51 -5.56 11.99
N GLU A 112 25.24 -4.51 12.75
CA GLU A 112 26.16 -3.44 13.16
C GLU A 112 27.55 -4.02 13.48
N ASN A 113 28.40 -4.12 12.46
CA ASN A 113 29.81 -4.38 12.60
C ASN A 113 30.45 -3.01 12.70
N GLU A 114 30.51 -2.50 13.93
CA GLU A 114 31.50 -1.50 14.31
C GLU A 114 32.90 -2.07 14.01
N ASP A 115 33.42 -1.83 12.82
CA ASP A 115 34.86 -1.58 12.51
C ASP A 115 35.18 -1.90 11.03
N ALA A 116 35.06 -0.90 10.16
CA ALA A 116 35.97 -0.66 9.04
C ALA A 116 35.59 0.62 8.30
N GLY A 117 36.41 1.66 8.42
CA GLY A 117 36.39 2.75 7.45
C GLY A 117 37.08 2.30 6.17
N ASP A 118 36.43 2.47 5.02
CA ASP A 118 36.94 3.22 3.87
C ASP A 118 35.94 3.16 2.70
N GLU A 119 35.79 4.32 2.05
CA GLU A 119 35.22 4.55 0.71
C GLU A 119 33.77 4.08 0.47
N ALA A 120 32.83 4.99 0.75
CA ALA A 120 31.51 4.98 0.11
C ALA A 120 31.70 5.18 -1.40
N ASP A 121 31.92 4.07 -2.10
CA ASP A 121 31.64 3.98 -3.53
C ASP A 121 30.13 4.25 -3.68
N GLU A 122 29.81 5.38 -4.32
CA GLU A 122 28.46 5.75 -4.74
C GLU A 122 28.05 4.85 -5.91
N SER A 123 28.15 3.53 -5.72
CA SER A 123 27.53 2.54 -6.56
C SER A 123 26.04 2.86 -6.56
N PRO A 124 25.42 3.13 -7.73
CA PRO A 124 23.99 3.37 -7.77
C PRO A 124 23.30 2.16 -7.14
N ASN A 125 22.53 2.39 -6.07
CA ASN A 125 21.72 1.34 -5.46
C ASN A 125 20.98 0.60 -6.58
N PRO A 126 21.22 -0.71 -6.76
CA PRO A 126 20.55 -1.45 -7.82
C PRO A 126 19.05 -1.30 -7.61
N SER A 127 18.34 -0.70 -8.58
CA SER A 127 16.90 -0.54 -8.47
C SER A 127 16.29 -1.92 -8.31
N ASN A 128 15.60 -2.15 -7.18
CA ASN A 128 14.94 -3.43 -6.96
C ASN A 128 13.94 -3.71 -8.08
N PRO A 129 14.01 -4.89 -8.71
CA PRO A 129 13.13 -5.21 -9.82
C PRO A 129 11.68 -5.30 -9.32
N VAL A 130 10.80 -4.50 -9.88
CA VAL A 130 9.37 -4.52 -9.53
C VAL A 130 8.60 -5.23 -10.63
N ARG A 131 7.87 -6.29 -10.29
CA ARG A 131 6.98 -6.97 -11.23
C ARG A 131 5.77 -6.11 -11.52
N ALA A 132 5.44 -6.00 -12.81
CA ALA A 132 4.26 -5.30 -13.28
C ALA A 132 3.48 -6.18 -14.28
N ALA A 133 2.16 -6.10 -14.21
CA ALA A 133 1.25 -6.74 -15.15
C ALA A 133 0.50 -5.65 -15.93
N LEU A 134 0.69 -5.62 -17.25
CA LEU A 134 -0.02 -4.72 -18.14
C LEU A 134 -1.19 -5.43 -18.80
N THR A 135 -2.35 -4.80 -18.79
CA THR A 135 -3.53 -5.23 -19.54
C THR A 135 -3.95 -4.15 -20.52
N ILE A 136 -4.11 -4.51 -21.78
CA ILE A 136 -4.66 -3.67 -22.85
C ILE A 136 -5.97 -4.29 -23.33
N THR A 137 -7.07 -3.55 -23.21
CA THR A 137 -8.39 -3.95 -23.71
C THR A 137 -8.89 -2.97 -24.75
N LYS A 138 -9.65 -3.45 -25.73
CA LYS A 138 -10.24 -2.61 -26.77
C LYS A 138 -11.75 -2.52 -26.58
N THR A 139 -12.32 -1.33 -26.76
CA THR A 139 -13.78 -1.18 -26.77
C THR A 139 -14.43 -1.82 -27.99
N SER A 140 -13.65 -2.07 -29.05
CA SER A 140 -14.07 -2.70 -30.29
C SER A 140 -14.19 -4.23 -30.23
N GLY A 141 -13.70 -4.88 -29.17
CA GLY A 141 -13.70 -6.35 -29.07
C GLY A 141 -13.74 -6.86 -27.63
N PRO A 142 -14.06 -8.15 -27.43
CA PRO A 142 -14.18 -8.70 -26.09
C PRO A 142 -12.83 -9.06 -25.46
N GLY A 143 -11.74 -9.12 -26.24
CA GLY A 143 -10.46 -9.66 -25.78
C GLY A 143 -9.56 -8.66 -25.03
N ALA A 144 -8.52 -9.20 -24.42
CA ALA A 144 -7.47 -8.46 -23.71
C ALA A 144 -6.09 -9.04 -24.02
N LEU A 145 -5.12 -8.15 -24.25
CA LEU A 145 -3.71 -8.49 -24.25
C LEU A 145 -3.17 -8.28 -22.84
N SER A 146 -2.52 -9.29 -22.27
CA SER A 146 -1.85 -9.21 -20.97
C SER A 146 -0.37 -9.41 -21.16
N VAL A 147 0.43 -8.53 -20.58
CA VAL A 147 1.89 -8.54 -20.70
C VAL A 147 2.47 -8.56 -19.30
N ASP A 148 3.19 -9.63 -18.98
CA ASP A 148 3.93 -9.76 -17.74
C ASP A 148 5.32 -9.18 -17.97
N MET A 149 5.72 -8.23 -17.11
CA MET A 149 6.97 -7.50 -17.26
C MET A 149 7.65 -7.26 -15.91
N VAL A 150 8.96 -7.09 -15.96
CA VAL A 150 9.77 -6.63 -14.82
C VAL A 150 10.26 -5.23 -15.11
N CYS A 151 10.05 -4.33 -14.17
CA CYS A 151 10.56 -2.99 -14.20
C CYS A 151 11.90 -2.94 -13.45
N GLN A 152 12.99 -2.69 -14.17
CA GLN A 152 14.34 -2.61 -13.62
C GLN A 152 15.16 -1.59 -14.41
N ASP A 153 15.99 -0.80 -13.74
CA ASP A 153 16.89 0.18 -14.36
C ASP A 153 16.19 1.12 -15.35
N SER A 154 14.97 1.57 -15.02
CA SER A 154 14.11 2.40 -15.89
C SER A 154 13.70 1.75 -17.22
N HIS A 155 13.74 0.42 -17.31
CA HIS A 155 13.28 -0.33 -18.48
C HIS A 155 12.24 -1.38 -18.08
N PHE A 156 11.35 -1.70 -19.03
CA PHE A 156 10.47 -2.86 -18.93
C PHE A 156 11.11 -4.03 -19.66
N LEU A 157 11.34 -5.12 -18.94
CA LEU A 157 11.72 -6.42 -19.49
C LEU A 157 10.46 -7.25 -19.64
N ILE A 158 10.07 -7.57 -20.87
CA ILE A 158 8.88 -8.38 -21.15
C ILE A 158 9.21 -9.85 -20.92
N GLU A 159 8.49 -10.51 -20.01
CA GLU A 159 8.67 -11.95 -19.75
C GLU A 159 7.75 -12.77 -20.66
N ASN A 160 6.48 -12.37 -20.77
CA ASN A 160 5.46 -13.13 -21.45
C ASN A 160 4.31 -12.24 -21.96
N ILE A 161 3.68 -12.65 -23.07
CA ILE A 161 2.50 -11.99 -23.64
C ILE A 161 1.38 -13.02 -23.79
N SER A 162 0.31 -12.84 -23.02
CA SER A 162 -0.90 -13.65 -23.05
C SER A 162 -2.04 -12.94 -23.77
N PHE A 163 -2.95 -13.71 -24.37
CA PHE A 163 -4.21 -13.19 -24.90
C PHE A 163 -5.40 -13.88 -24.22
N TYR A 164 -6.34 -13.07 -23.72
CA TYR A 164 -7.60 -13.54 -23.16
C TYR A 164 -8.74 -13.17 -24.12
N GLU A 165 -9.61 -14.13 -24.44
CA GLU A 165 -10.80 -13.88 -25.27
C GLU A 165 -11.84 -12.99 -24.57
N ASP A 166 -11.83 -12.99 -23.24
CA ASP A 166 -12.70 -12.17 -22.39
C ASP A 166 -11.86 -11.20 -21.53
N ALA A 167 -12.04 -9.91 -21.78
CA ALA A 167 -11.39 -8.81 -21.10
C ALA A 167 -11.74 -8.78 -19.60
N LYS A 168 -12.95 -9.21 -19.22
CA LYS A 168 -13.33 -9.28 -17.81
C LYS A 168 -12.49 -10.32 -17.08
N LEU A 169 -12.30 -11.49 -17.69
CA LEU A 169 -11.48 -12.55 -17.11
C LEU A 169 -10.04 -12.09 -16.86
N SER A 170 -9.48 -11.26 -17.76
CA SER A 170 -8.13 -10.71 -17.60
C SER A 170 -7.99 -9.77 -16.40
N GLN A 171 -9.05 -9.06 -16.01
CA GLN A 171 -9.00 -7.98 -15.01
C GLN A 171 -9.58 -8.37 -13.66
N GLU A 172 -10.45 -9.37 -13.59
CA GLU A 172 -11.08 -9.77 -12.32
C GLU A 172 -10.06 -10.32 -11.33
N LEU A 173 -10.11 -9.82 -10.09
CA LEU A 173 -9.24 -10.23 -8.98
C LEU A 173 -9.89 -11.31 -8.09
N THR A 174 -10.91 -12.01 -8.60
CA THR A 174 -11.58 -13.08 -7.85
C THR A 174 -10.77 -14.38 -7.90
N ALA A 175 -10.85 -15.20 -6.85
CA ALA A 175 -10.19 -16.51 -6.83
C ALA A 175 -10.62 -17.42 -8.01
N GLU A 176 -11.88 -17.31 -8.44
CA GLU A 176 -12.43 -18.06 -9.57
C GLU A 176 -11.85 -17.58 -10.91
N ALA A 177 -11.71 -16.26 -11.12
CA ALA A 177 -11.07 -15.70 -12.30
C ALA A 177 -9.59 -16.11 -12.36
N ASP A 178 -8.89 -16.05 -11.22
CA ASP A 178 -7.49 -16.46 -11.13
C ASP A 178 -7.30 -17.95 -11.45
N TRP A 179 -8.13 -18.82 -10.87
CA TRP A 179 -8.13 -20.25 -11.17
C TRP A 179 -8.33 -20.52 -12.67
N LYS A 180 -9.27 -19.83 -13.31
CA LYS A 180 -9.51 -19.94 -14.76
C LYS A 180 -8.32 -19.50 -15.58
N ARG A 181 -7.67 -18.38 -15.24
CA ARG A 181 -6.48 -17.88 -15.95
C ARG A 181 -5.33 -18.89 -15.92
N ARG A 182 -5.10 -19.57 -14.79
CA ARG A 182 -4.05 -20.61 -14.65
C ARG A 182 -4.24 -21.81 -15.58
N GLY A 183 -5.48 -22.07 -16.02
CA GLY A 183 -5.79 -23.16 -16.95
C GLY A 183 -5.63 -22.79 -18.42
N LEU A 184 -5.35 -21.52 -18.74
CA LEU A 184 -5.21 -21.04 -20.11
C LEU A 184 -3.75 -21.07 -20.57
N TYR A 185 -3.56 -21.17 -21.89
CA TYR A 185 -2.24 -21.00 -22.48
C TYR A 185 -1.83 -19.53 -22.39
N ILE A 186 -0.72 -19.27 -21.72
CA ILE A 186 -0.22 -17.92 -21.46
C ILE A 186 0.71 -17.38 -22.55
N GLY A 187 0.95 -18.15 -23.62
CA GLY A 187 1.97 -17.81 -24.60
C GLY A 187 3.33 -18.44 -24.29
N PRO A 188 4.29 -18.36 -25.23
CA PRO A 188 5.67 -18.75 -24.99
C PRO A 188 6.42 -17.61 -24.28
N ALA A 189 7.60 -17.92 -23.71
CA ALA A 189 8.49 -16.88 -23.20
C ALA A 189 8.85 -15.88 -24.33
N PHE A 190 8.78 -14.59 -24.02
CA PHE A 190 8.90 -13.53 -25.02
C PHE A 190 10.21 -13.61 -25.82
N GLU A 191 11.33 -13.89 -25.14
CA GLU A 191 12.66 -14.04 -25.74
C GLU A 191 12.75 -15.15 -26.80
N THR A 192 11.83 -16.12 -26.77
CA THR A 192 11.79 -17.24 -27.74
C THR A 192 11.02 -16.92 -29.02
N LEU A 193 10.34 -15.76 -29.08
CA LEU A 193 9.65 -15.29 -30.27
C LEU A 193 10.65 -14.89 -31.36
N ASP A 194 10.18 -14.79 -32.61
CA ASP A 194 10.96 -14.20 -33.69
C ASP A 194 11.35 -12.75 -33.34
N VAL A 195 12.59 -12.36 -33.65
CA VAL A 195 13.15 -11.04 -33.29
C VAL A 195 12.32 -9.90 -33.90
N GLY A 196 11.83 -10.06 -35.13
CA GLY A 196 10.99 -9.04 -35.75
C GLY A 196 9.64 -8.90 -35.06
N VAL A 197 9.11 -9.98 -34.47
CA VAL A 197 7.89 -9.92 -33.64
C VAL A 197 8.17 -9.21 -32.31
N GLN A 198 9.31 -9.49 -31.68
CA GLN A 198 9.74 -8.81 -30.45
C GLN A 198 9.86 -7.29 -30.69
N ASP A 199 10.59 -6.88 -31.74
CA ASP A 199 10.80 -5.48 -32.12
C ASP A 199 9.48 -4.72 -32.34
N GLU A 200 8.50 -5.35 -32.99
CA GLU A 200 7.20 -4.72 -33.25
C GLU A 200 6.32 -4.66 -31.99
N PHE A 201 6.44 -5.63 -31.06
CA PHE A 201 5.78 -5.52 -29.76
C PHE A 201 6.37 -4.39 -28.91
N ASP A 202 7.68 -4.24 -28.89
CA ASP A 202 8.33 -3.13 -28.16
C ASP A 202 7.85 -1.78 -28.68
N LYS A 203 7.84 -1.58 -30.02
CA LYS A 203 7.31 -0.36 -30.64
C LYS A 203 5.83 -0.16 -30.32
N TYR A 204 5.03 -1.22 -30.38
CA TYR A 204 3.60 -1.19 -30.07
C TYR A 204 3.36 -0.71 -28.64
N LEU A 205 4.11 -1.25 -27.66
CA LEU A 205 3.99 -0.86 -26.26
C LEU A 205 4.53 0.55 -26.00
N GLN A 206 5.65 0.92 -26.61
CA GLN A 206 6.25 2.25 -26.47
C GLN A 206 5.31 3.37 -26.95
N GLU A 207 4.62 3.17 -28.09
CA GLU A 207 3.62 4.13 -28.61
C GLU A 207 2.47 4.37 -27.62
N ARG A 208 2.12 3.35 -26.83
CA ARG A 208 1.07 3.38 -25.79
C ARG A 208 1.53 4.03 -24.48
N GLY A 209 2.79 4.43 -24.42
CA GLY A 209 3.40 5.07 -23.24
C GLY A 209 3.99 4.09 -22.24
N ILE A 210 4.24 2.84 -22.64
CA ILE A 210 5.03 1.89 -21.86
C ILE A 210 6.50 2.20 -22.17
N ASN A 211 7.07 3.11 -21.38
CA ASN A 211 8.35 3.73 -21.68
C ASN A 211 9.19 3.94 -20.40
N GLU A 212 10.40 4.47 -20.58
CA GLU A 212 11.37 4.70 -19.50
C GLU A 212 10.82 5.56 -18.36
N ASN A 213 9.99 6.56 -18.66
CA ASN A 213 9.40 7.44 -17.64
C ASN A 213 8.41 6.69 -16.73
N VAL A 214 7.58 5.79 -17.29
CA VAL A 214 6.68 4.95 -16.47
C VAL A 214 7.47 3.87 -15.74
N ALA A 215 8.49 3.30 -16.37
CA ALA A 215 9.37 2.33 -15.72
C ALA A 215 10.09 2.95 -14.53
N ALA A 216 10.74 4.11 -14.68
CA ALA A 216 11.39 4.81 -13.57
C ALA A 216 10.42 5.17 -12.44
N PHE A 217 9.18 5.56 -12.78
CA PHE A 217 8.17 5.94 -11.80
C PHE A 217 7.70 4.80 -10.90
N ILE A 218 7.60 3.57 -11.42
CA ILE A 218 6.99 2.44 -10.69
C ILE A 218 7.76 2.12 -9.39
N PRO A 219 9.08 1.87 -9.41
CA PRO A 219 9.85 1.62 -8.19
C PRO A 219 9.80 2.79 -7.18
N ASP A 220 9.94 4.02 -7.66
CA ASP A 220 9.86 5.23 -6.81
C ASP A 220 8.51 5.34 -6.09
N TYR A 221 7.42 5.12 -6.84
CA TYR A 221 6.08 5.15 -6.26
C TYR A 221 5.85 3.99 -5.30
N ALA A 222 6.37 2.81 -5.63
CA ALA A 222 6.24 1.62 -4.83
C ALA A 222 6.93 1.83 -3.46
N ALA A 223 8.16 2.34 -3.44
CA ALA A 223 8.89 2.68 -2.21
C ALA A 223 8.18 3.76 -1.39
N HIS A 224 7.69 4.82 -2.05
CA HIS A 224 6.92 5.87 -1.39
C HIS A 224 5.63 5.33 -0.73
N LYS A 225 4.90 4.43 -1.41
CA LYS A 225 3.69 3.82 -0.86
C LYS A 225 4.01 2.84 0.28
N GLU A 226 5.06 2.03 0.15
CA GLU A 226 5.54 1.13 1.22
C GLU A 226 5.75 1.91 2.52
N GLN A 227 6.52 3.01 2.47
CA GLN A 227 6.79 3.84 3.65
C GLN A 227 5.51 4.39 4.28
N GLN A 228 4.52 4.76 3.46
CA GLN A 228 3.23 5.21 3.96
C GLN A 228 2.42 4.10 4.64
N GLU A 229 2.43 2.90 4.09
CA GLU A 229 1.74 1.74 4.66
C GLU A 229 2.46 1.22 5.91
N TYR A 230 3.79 1.23 5.95
CA TYR A 230 4.59 0.88 7.12
C TYR A 230 4.24 1.74 8.34
N VAL A 231 4.19 3.07 8.18
CA VAL A 231 3.80 3.99 9.27
C VAL A 231 2.36 3.73 9.73
N LYS A 232 1.43 3.45 8.80
CA LYS A 232 0.05 3.08 9.16
C LYS A 232 0.01 1.76 9.91
N TRP A 233 0.81 0.78 9.50
CA TRP A 233 0.93 -0.52 10.14
C TRP A 233 1.46 -0.38 11.57
N LEU A 234 2.58 0.31 11.78
CA LEU A 234 3.13 0.60 13.11
C LEU A 234 2.08 1.22 14.04
N ASN A 235 1.30 2.18 13.53
CA ASN A 235 0.24 2.82 14.29
C ASN A 235 -0.89 1.85 14.68
N LYS A 236 -1.34 1.01 13.74
CA LYS A 236 -2.40 0.01 13.97
C LYS A 236 -1.95 -1.04 14.99
N VAL A 237 -0.72 -1.57 14.83
CA VAL A 237 -0.15 -2.57 15.73
C VAL A 237 0.02 -2.00 17.13
N LYS A 238 0.58 -0.79 17.26
CA LYS A 238 0.70 -0.13 18.57
C LYS A 238 -0.65 0.03 19.26
N ARG A 239 -1.65 0.53 18.53
CA ARG A 239 -3.02 0.69 19.07
C ARG A 239 -3.61 -0.62 19.57
N PHE A 240 -3.33 -1.73 18.89
CA PHE A 240 -3.77 -3.06 19.31
C PHE A 240 -3.04 -3.52 20.58
N VAL A 241 -1.74 -3.32 20.67
CA VAL A 241 -0.92 -3.65 21.85
C VAL A 241 -1.31 -2.81 23.09
N ASP A 242 -1.81 -1.60 22.88
CA ASP A 242 -2.23 -0.68 23.96
C ASP A 242 -3.65 -0.91 24.51
N LEU A 243 -4.44 -1.84 23.92
CA LEU A 243 -5.80 -2.17 24.36
C LEU A 243 -5.82 -2.76 25.79
#